data_AF-A0A1V3TXT6-F1
#
_entry.id   AF-A0A1V3TXT6-F1
#
_cell.length_a   1.000
_cell.length_b   1.000
_cell.length_c   1.000
_cell.angle_alpha   90.00
_cell.angle_beta   90.00
_cell.angle_gamma   90.00
#
_symmetry.space_group_name_H-M   'P 1'
#
loop_
_entity.id
_entity.type
_entity.pdbx_description
1 polymer ?
#
loop_
_entity_poly.entity_id
_entity_poly.type
_entity_poly.pdbx_seq_one_letter_code
_entity_poly.pdbx_strand_id
1 'polypeptide(L)'
;MKTKISVLFYAKKSKAKNNLQVPVYLRITVNGKRSEFSTGKNVDPSKWNSEISRLKGNSEKARTMNKYFDVLLFRILEIERNLIYQENLLMLLT
;
A
#
# COMPACT_ATOMS: atom_id res chain seq x y z
N MET A 1 23.35 5.97 0.23
CA MET A 1 22.90 4.58 0.51
C MET A 1 21.65 4.28 -0.31
N LYS A 2 21.50 3.10 -0.93
CA LYS A 2 20.24 2.75 -1.61
C LYS A 2 19.23 2.24 -0.57
N THR A 3 18.41 3.14 -0.03
CA THR A 3 17.31 2.79 0.87
C THR A 3 16.37 1.84 0.16
N LYS A 4 16.13 0.66 0.75
CA LYS A 4 15.20 -0.34 0.18
C LYS A 4 13.81 -0.08 0.76
N ILE A 5 12.93 0.52 -0.03
CA ILE A 5 11.50 0.62 0.27
C ILE A 5 10.73 -0.51 -0.44
N SER A 6 9.65 -0.97 0.18
CA SER A 6 8.62 -1.75 -0.50
C SER A 6 7.26 -1.38 0.04
N VAL A 7 6.26 -1.29 -0.84
CA VAL A 7 4.88 -0.98 -0.48
C VAL A 7 3.99 -2.12 -0.92
N LEU A 8 3.15 -2.63 -0.02
CA LEU A 8 2.26 -3.76 -0.26
C LEU A 8 0.85 -3.47 0.27
N PHE A 9 -0.17 -3.78 -0.52
CA PHE A 9 -1.55 -3.83 -0.04
C PHE A 9 -1.94 -5.28 0.23
N TYR A 10 -2.63 -5.56 1.32
CA TYR A 10 -3.05 -6.92 1.59
C TYR A 10 -4.35 -6.99 2.38
N ALA A 11 -5.17 -7.99 2.06
CA ALA A 11 -6.39 -8.31 2.77
C ALA A 11 -6.06 -8.98 4.12
N LYS A 12 -6.26 -8.27 5.24
CA LYS A 12 -5.90 -8.74 6.58
C LYS A 12 -7.00 -9.62 7.17
N LYS A 13 -7.01 -10.90 6.77
CA LYS A 13 -8.02 -11.90 7.18
C LYS A 13 -8.20 -12.02 8.71
N SER A 14 -7.14 -11.84 9.49
CA SER A 14 -7.21 -11.88 10.97
C SER A 14 -8.03 -10.76 11.60
N LYS A 15 -8.48 -9.76 10.82
CA LYS A 15 -9.32 -8.65 11.24
C LYS A 15 -10.67 -8.63 10.51
N ALA A 16 -11.13 -9.78 10.03
CA ALA A 16 -12.42 -9.92 9.35
C ALA A 16 -13.59 -9.35 10.18
N LYS A 17 -14.55 -8.71 9.51
CA LYS A 17 -15.84 -8.33 10.11
C LYS A 17 -16.92 -9.27 9.57
N ASN A 18 -17.63 -9.94 10.48
CA ASN A 18 -18.79 -10.81 10.20
C ASN A 18 -18.53 -11.85 9.08
N ASN A 19 -17.28 -12.32 8.95
CA ASN A 19 -16.77 -13.30 7.96
C ASN A 19 -16.99 -13.00 6.46
N LEU A 20 -17.69 -11.91 6.09
CA LEU A 20 -17.97 -11.58 4.69
C LEU A 20 -17.02 -10.54 4.10
N GLN A 21 -16.40 -9.71 4.94
CA GLN A 21 -15.48 -8.67 4.49
C GLN A 21 -14.24 -8.60 5.37
N VAL A 22 -13.10 -8.35 4.73
CA VAL A 22 -11.80 -8.19 5.38
C VAL A 22 -11.23 -6.81 5.08
N PRO A 23 -10.59 -6.16 6.07
CA PRO A 23 -9.97 -4.87 5.85
C PRO A 23 -8.71 -5.01 5.00
N VAL A 24 -8.48 -4.04 4.13
CA VAL A 24 -7.23 -3.92 3.37
C VAL A 24 -6.26 -3.05 4.15
N TYR A 25 -5.08 -3.59 4.39
CA TYR A 25 -3.99 -2.90 5.04
C TYR A 25 -2.90 -2.55 4.02
N LEU A 26 -2.24 -1.43 4.26
CA LEU A 26 -1.03 -0.98 3.61
C LEU A 26 0.16 -1.34 4.51
N ARG A 27 1.19 -1.97 3.94
CA ARG A 27 2.47 -2.21 4.61
C ARG A 27 3.56 -1.44 3.87
N ILE A 28 4.32 -0.66 4.62
CA ILE A 28 5.54 -0.02 4.14
C ILE A 28 6.70 -0.70 4.85
N THR A 29 7.67 -1.20 4.09
CA THR A 29 8.93 -1.73 4.63
C THR A 29 10.06 -0.80 4.22
N VAL A 30 10.86 -0.33 5.17
CA VAL A 30 12.07 0.47 4.93
C VAL A 30 13.23 -0.22 5.63
N ASN A 31 14.23 -0.66 4.88
CA ASN A 31 15.44 -1.30 5.43
C ASN A 31 15.12 -2.45 6.41
N GLY A 32 14.14 -3.29 6.05
CA GLY A 32 13.70 -4.44 6.85
C GLY A 32 12.71 -4.12 7.98
N LYS A 33 12.54 -2.85 8.36
CA LYS A 33 11.54 -2.43 9.35
C LYS A 33 10.19 -2.21 8.70
N ARG A 34 9.11 -2.71 9.32
CA ARG A 34 7.75 -2.71 8.77
C ARG A 34 6.83 -1.82 9.59
N SER A 35 6.02 -1.03 8.90
CA SER A 35 4.88 -0.32 9.46
C SER A 35 3.62 -0.68 8.69
N GLU A 36 2.51 -0.85 9.40
CA GLU A 36 1.23 -1.23 8.82
C GLU A 36 0.13 -0.23 9.16
N PHE A 37 -0.69 0.11 8.16
CA PHE A 37 -1.76 1.09 8.27
C PHE A 37 -3.04 0.52 7.68
N SER A 38 -4.17 0.77 8.34
CA SER A 38 -5.48 0.48 7.74
C SER A 38 -5.73 1.46 6.59
N THR A 39 -6.19 0.96 5.44
CA THR A 39 -6.65 1.84 4.35
C THR A 39 -8.08 2.36 4.57
N GLY A 40 -8.78 1.85 5.59
CA GLY A 40 -10.21 2.08 5.80
C GLY A 40 -11.12 1.39 4.78
N LYS A 41 -10.56 0.65 3.81
CA LYS A 41 -11.32 -0.11 2.82
C LYS A 41 -11.47 -1.57 3.25
N ASN A 42 -12.60 -2.17 2.89
CA ASN A 42 -12.85 -3.59 3.08
C ASN A 42 -13.13 -4.26 1.73
N VAL A 43 -12.74 -5.53 1.61
CA VAL A 43 -12.93 -6.34 0.41
C VAL A 43 -13.55 -7.67 0.74
N ASP A 44 -14.24 -8.25 -0.24
CA ASP A 44 -14.58 -9.66 -0.25
C ASP A 44 -13.28 -10.45 -0.55
N PRO A 45 -12.83 -11.36 0.36
CA PRO A 45 -11.62 -12.14 0.15
C PRO A 45 -11.62 -12.94 -1.15
N SER A 46 -12.78 -13.41 -1.63
CA SER A 46 -12.90 -14.21 -2.86
C SER A 46 -12.55 -13.39 -4.11
N LYS A 47 -12.82 -12.08 -4.06
CA LYS A 47 -12.57 -11.11 -5.13
C LYS A 47 -11.19 -10.47 -5.03
N TRP A 48 -10.41 -10.77 -4.00
CA TRP A 48 -9.04 -10.26 -3.85
C TRP A 48 -8.03 -11.16 -4.59
N ASN A 49 -7.11 -10.55 -5.32
CA ASN A 49 -5.90 -11.21 -5.83
C ASN A 49 -4.71 -10.78 -4.96
N SER A 50 -4.19 -11.73 -4.17
CA SER A 50 -3.07 -11.49 -3.26
C SER A 50 -1.73 -11.31 -3.96
N GLU A 51 -1.54 -11.89 -5.14
CA GLU A 51 -0.27 -11.81 -5.89
C GLU A 51 -0.02 -10.39 -6.38
N ILE A 52 -1.05 -9.76 -6.96
CA ILE A 52 -0.97 -8.39 -7.47
C ILE A 52 -1.52 -7.35 -6.50
N SER A 53 -2.03 -7.77 -5.34
CA SER A 53 -2.56 -6.88 -4.31
C SER A 53 -3.70 -5.96 -4.79
N ARG A 54 -4.65 -6.53 -5.53
CA ARG A 54 -5.76 -5.81 -6.18
C ARG A 54 -7.06 -6.63 -6.16
N LEU A 55 -8.20 -5.98 -6.41
CA LEU A 55 -9.44 -6.70 -6.71
C LEU A 55 -9.41 -7.26 -8.12
N LYS A 56 -9.97 -8.47 -8.27
CA LYS A 56 -10.20 -9.17 -9.53
C LYS A 56 -11.38 -8.57 -10.30
N GLY A 57 -11.32 -8.70 -11.62
CA GLY A 57 -12.42 -8.37 -12.53
C GLY A 57 -12.59 -6.88 -12.82
N ASN A 58 -13.63 -6.57 -13.60
CA ASN A 58 -13.84 -5.24 -14.21
C ASN A 58 -15.04 -4.47 -13.66
N SER A 59 -15.64 -4.92 -12.55
CA SER A 59 -16.74 -4.20 -11.90
C SER A 59 -16.33 -2.77 -11.54
N GLU A 60 -17.29 -1.84 -11.54
CA GLU A 60 -17.05 -0.46 -11.12
C GLU A 60 -16.41 -0.39 -9.72
N LYS A 61 -16.89 -1.21 -8.79
CA LYS A 61 -16.31 -1.34 -7.44
C LYS A 61 -14.83 -1.74 -7.48
N ALA A 62 -14.46 -2.72 -8.30
CA ALA A 62 -13.07 -3.15 -8.44
C ALA A 62 -12.20 -2.03 -9.04
N ARG A 63 -12.68 -1.37 -10.11
CA ARG A 63 -11.98 -0.25 -10.76
C ARG A 63 -11.76 0.92 -9.80
N THR A 64 -12.80 1.37 -9.11
CA THR A 64 -12.73 2.49 -8.15
C THR A 64 -11.80 2.19 -6.99
N MET A 65 -11.84 0.96 -6.45
CA MET A 65 -10.99 0.57 -5.33
C MET A 65 -9.52 0.38 -5.75
N ASN A 66 -9.27 -0.20 -6.92
CA ASN A 66 -7.92 -0.32 -7.47
C ASN A 66 -7.32 1.07 -7.75
N LYS A 67 -8.09 2.00 -8.34
CA LYS A 67 -7.69 3.40 -8.56
C LYS A 67 -7.34 4.11 -7.24
N TYR A 68 -8.09 3.86 -6.17
CA TYR A 68 -7.75 4.38 -4.85
C TYR A 68 -6.39 3.86 -4.35
N PHE A 69 -6.08 2.58 -4.53
CA PHE A 69 -4.77 2.03 -4.17
C PHE A 69 -3.64 2.60 -5.04
N ASP A 70 -3.89 2.85 -6.32
CA ASP A 70 -2.91 3.46 -7.22
C ASP A 70 -2.59 4.90 -6.79
N VAL A 71 -3.61 5.70 -6.45
CA VAL A 71 -3.42 7.06 -5.91
C VAL A 71 -2.64 7.03 -4.59
N LEU A 72 -2.96 6.10 -3.69
CA LEU A 72 -2.25 5.99 -2.41
C LEU A 72 -0.79 5.58 -2.61
N LEU A 73 -0.53 4.62 -3.50
CA LEU A 73 0.83 4.21 -3.86
C LEU A 73 1.61 5.39 -4.46
N PHE A 74 1.02 6.11 -5.41
CA PHE A 74 1.64 7.28 -6.02
C PHE A 74 2.06 8.32 -4.98
N ARG A 75 1.19 8.65 -4.02
CA ARG A 75 1.52 9.58 -2.94
C ARG A 75 2.68 9.11 -2.07
N ILE A 76 2.76 7.80 -1.78
CA ILE A 76 3.86 7.24 -0.98
C ILE A 76 5.19 7.35 -1.73
N LEU A 77 5.19 7.01 -3.02
CA LEU A 77 6.39 7.11 -3.86
C LEU A 77 6.84 8.56 -4.06
N GLU A 78 5.90 9.50 -4.14
CA GLU A 78 6.22 10.93 -4.17
C GLU A 78 6.88 11.41 -2.88
N ILE A 79 6.35 11.00 -1.72
CA ILE A 79 6.96 11.30 -0.41
C ILE A 79 8.36 10.70 -0.32
N GLU A 80 8.52 9.43 -0.70
CA GLU A 80 9.84 8.77 -0.71
C GLU A 80 10.83 9.55 -1.58
N ARG A 81 10.44 9.89 -2.81
CA ARG A 81 11.27 10.67 -3.74
C ARG A 81 11.70 11.99 -3.11
N ASN A 82 10.78 12.71 -2.49
CA ASN A 82 11.07 14.01 -1.86
C ASN A 82 12.05 13.86 -0.68
N LEU A 83 11.88 12.82 0.14
CA LEU A 83 12.80 12.51 1.25
C LEU A 83 14.22 12.20 0.76
N ILE A 84 14.34 11.43 -0.33
CA ILE A 84 15.64 11.13 -0.95
C ILE A 84 16.30 12.41 -1.48
N TYR A 85 15.55 13.31 -2.13
CA TYR A 85 16.10 14.59 -2.59
C TYR A 85 16.60 15.46 -1.43
N GLN A 86 15.85 15.51 -0.32
CA GLN A 86 16.26 16.26 0.88
C GLN A 86 17.53 15.67 1.51
N GLU A 87 17.61 14.35 1.65
CA GLU A 87 18.81 13.66 2.14
C GLU A 87 20.04 13.97 1.26
N ASN A 88 19.87 13.92 -0.06
CA ASN A 88 20.94 14.25 -1.01
C ASN A 88 21.39 15.71 -0.91
N LEU A 89 20.46 16.65 -0.73
CA LEU A 89 20.80 18.07 -0.58
C LEU A 89 21.60 18.31 0.71
N LEU A 90 21.21 17.68 1.81
CA LEU A 90 21.94 17.78 3.08
C LEU A 90 23.37 17.25 2.96
N MET A 91 23.57 16.12 2.26
CA MET A 91 24.91 15.56 2.01
C MET A 91 25.82 16.46 1.17
N LEU A 92 25.28 17.38 0.37
CA LEU A 92 26.09 18.34 -0.40
C LEU A 92 26.51 19.55 0.44
N LEU A 93 25.90 19.76 1.60
CA LEU A 93 26.12 20.93 2.47
C LEU A 93 26.98 20.62 3.71
N THR A 94 27.37 19.36 3.92
CA THR A 94 28.17 18.87 5.06
C THR A 94 29.45 18.21 4.58
#